data_AF-A0A8T4U186-F1
#
_entry.id   AF-A0A8T4U186-F1
#
_cell.length_a   1.000
_cell.length_b   1.000
_cell.length_c   1.000
_cell.angle_alpha   90.00
_cell.angle_beta   90.00
_cell.angle_gamma   90.00
#
_symmetry.space_group_name_H-M   'P 1'
#
loop_
_entity.id
_entity.type
_entity.pdbx_description
1 polymer ?
#
loop_
_entity_poly.entity_id
_entity_poly.type
_entity_poly.pdbx_seq_one_letter_code
_entity_poly.pdbx_strand_id
1 'polypeptide(L)'
;MPKKRGSKSSKLDQINKKLDKLIRIESDQSEDQEEDSEKIENLEKKQIKELEELEENLIKEIGDHPIRKITQKDIAKGVIGAFVGVISHFVFVEGVHLAEILSLTRISFMYIVSFFIGAIFLYATGFRKVKQIRVLKFLPLRVTVIYIVSLITISLVLTLFNQYNTIEELYRQVGVLSLPAIVGASAADLIGD
;
A
#
# COMPACT_ATOMS: atom_id res chain seq x y z
N MET A 1 -78.12 -74.99 -26.49
CA MET A 1 -77.23 -74.50 -25.41
C MET A 1 -76.51 -73.23 -25.87
N PRO A 2 -76.93 -72.02 -25.48
CA PRO A 2 -76.22 -70.80 -25.86
C PRO A 2 -75.06 -70.51 -24.88
N LYS A 3 -73.85 -70.42 -25.41
CA LYS A 3 -72.61 -70.09 -24.68
C LYS A 3 -72.61 -68.61 -24.27
N LYS A 4 -72.58 -68.35 -22.96
CA LYS A 4 -72.32 -67.03 -22.34
C LYS A 4 -71.03 -66.40 -22.92
N ARG A 5 -71.18 -65.39 -23.80
CA ARG A 5 -70.09 -64.53 -24.32
C ARG A 5 -70.00 -63.17 -23.61
N GLY A 6 -70.50 -63.03 -22.38
CA GLY A 6 -70.61 -61.74 -21.67
C GLY A 6 -69.38 -61.27 -20.88
N SER A 7 -68.30 -62.07 -20.77
CA SER A 7 -67.19 -61.77 -19.84
C SER A 7 -65.96 -61.10 -20.49
N LYS A 8 -65.78 -61.24 -21.82
CA LYS A 8 -64.59 -60.71 -22.52
C LYS A 8 -64.65 -59.21 -22.83
N SER A 9 -65.82 -58.65 -23.11
CA SER A 9 -65.98 -57.22 -23.44
C SER A 9 -65.70 -56.30 -22.24
N SER A 10 -66.18 -56.65 -21.05
CA SER A 10 -65.90 -55.88 -19.82
C SER A 10 -64.42 -55.83 -19.44
N LYS A 11 -63.66 -56.90 -19.72
CA LYS A 11 -62.20 -56.92 -19.49
C LYS A 11 -61.44 -56.05 -20.49
N LEU A 12 -61.88 -55.99 -21.75
CA LEU A 12 -61.26 -55.14 -22.77
C LEU A 12 -61.46 -53.65 -22.47
N ASP A 13 -62.65 -53.25 -22.01
CA ASP A 13 -62.89 -51.85 -21.60
C ASP A 13 -62.06 -51.44 -20.38
N GLN A 14 -61.84 -52.35 -19.43
CA GLN A 14 -60.94 -52.10 -18.29
C GLN A 14 -59.48 -51.98 -18.72
N ILE A 15 -59.05 -52.73 -19.73
CA ILE A 15 -57.69 -52.63 -20.29
C ILE A 15 -57.51 -51.30 -21.01
N ASN A 16 -58.47 -50.87 -21.85
CA ASN A 16 -58.41 -49.59 -22.55
C ASN A 16 -58.38 -48.41 -21.57
N LYS A 17 -59.21 -48.43 -20.51
CA LYS A 17 -59.16 -47.40 -19.47
C LYS A 17 -57.84 -47.36 -18.71
N LYS A 18 -57.18 -48.51 -18.51
CA LYS A 18 -55.84 -48.55 -17.90
C LYS A 18 -54.78 -48.03 -18.86
N LEU A 19 -54.89 -48.33 -20.15
CA LEU A 19 -53.98 -47.85 -21.19
C LEU A 19 -54.05 -46.33 -21.33
N ASP A 20 -55.26 -45.75 -21.40
CA ASP A 20 -55.45 -44.30 -21.45
C ASP A 20 -54.90 -43.60 -20.20
N LYS A 21 -55.02 -44.25 -19.03
CA LYS A 21 -54.47 -43.72 -17.78
C LYS A 21 -52.95 -43.78 -17.75
N LEU A 22 -52.34 -44.82 -18.33
CA LEU A 22 -50.88 -44.94 -18.46
C LEU A 22 -50.33 -43.90 -19.43
N ILE A 23 -50.98 -43.68 -20.57
CA ILE A 23 -50.59 -42.67 -21.56
C ILE A 23 -50.59 -41.27 -20.94
N ARG A 24 -51.61 -40.95 -20.13
CA ARG A 24 -51.64 -39.66 -19.41
C ARG A 24 -50.53 -39.51 -18.37
N ILE A 25 -50.23 -40.58 -17.63
CA ILE A 25 -49.13 -40.54 -16.65
C ILE A 25 -47.78 -40.37 -17.36
N GLU A 26 -47.60 -41.01 -18.52
CA GLU A 26 -46.37 -40.90 -19.32
C GLU A 26 -46.21 -39.49 -19.94
N SER A 27 -47.31 -38.87 -20.40
CA SER A 27 -47.28 -37.48 -20.87
C SER A 27 -46.98 -36.49 -19.75
N ASP A 28 -47.64 -36.64 -18.59
CA ASP A 28 -47.40 -35.77 -17.43
C ASP A 28 -45.96 -35.92 -16.92
N GLN A 29 -45.40 -37.14 -16.93
CA GLN A 29 -43.99 -37.38 -16.59
C GLN A 29 -43.01 -36.79 -17.60
N SER A 30 -43.34 -36.76 -18.89
CA SER A 30 -42.49 -36.13 -19.89
C SER A 30 -42.47 -34.60 -19.76
N GLU A 31 -43.61 -33.98 -19.44
CA GLU A 31 -43.69 -32.53 -19.21
C GLU A 31 -42.92 -32.13 -17.93
N ASP A 32 -43.06 -32.90 -16.84
CA ASP A 32 -42.30 -32.67 -15.60
C ASP A 32 -40.77 -32.81 -15.82
N GLN A 33 -40.34 -33.76 -16.67
CA GLN A 33 -38.92 -33.95 -17.00
C GLN A 33 -38.35 -32.80 -17.85
N GLU A 34 -39.13 -32.26 -18.78
CA GLU A 34 -38.72 -31.09 -19.57
C GLU A 34 -38.61 -29.85 -18.69
N GLU A 35 -39.57 -29.60 -17.80
CA GLU A 35 -39.51 -28.49 -16.84
C GLU A 35 -38.31 -28.59 -15.90
N ASP A 36 -38.01 -29.77 -15.37
CA ASP A 36 -36.87 -29.99 -14.48
C ASP A 36 -35.54 -29.82 -15.24
N SER A 37 -35.47 -30.26 -16.49
CA SER A 37 -34.31 -30.03 -17.36
C SER A 37 -34.07 -28.53 -17.61
N GLU A 38 -35.12 -27.76 -17.89
CA GLU A 38 -35.01 -26.30 -18.07
C GLU A 38 -34.61 -25.58 -16.77
N LYS A 39 -35.12 -26.03 -15.61
CA LYS A 39 -34.73 -25.49 -14.30
C LYS A 39 -33.25 -25.75 -14.02
N ILE A 40 -32.76 -26.94 -14.32
CA ILE A 40 -31.34 -27.31 -14.15
C ILE A 40 -30.45 -26.47 -15.06
N GLU A 41 -30.79 -26.35 -16.35
CA GLU A 41 -30.00 -25.56 -17.30
C GLU A 41 -29.93 -24.08 -16.90
N ASN A 42 -31.03 -23.53 -16.37
CA ASN A 42 -31.06 -22.16 -15.86
C ASN A 42 -30.25 -21.98 -14.56
N LEU A 43 -30.20 -22.99 -13.69
CA LEU A 43 -29.38 -22.98 -12.48
C LEU A 43 -27.89 -23.07 -12.83
N GLU A 44 -27.51 -23.92 -13.78
CA GLU A 44 -26.13 -24.03 -14.27
C GLU A 44 -25.66 -22.72 -14.91
N LYS A 45 -26.49 -22.09 -15.75
CA LYS A 45 -26.19 -20.77 -16.34
C LYS A 45 -26.02 -19.68 -15.28
N LYS A 46 -26.76 -19.72 -14.18
CA LYS A 46 -26.60 -18.78 -13.06
C LYS A 46 -25.30 -19.04 -12.30
N GLN A 47 -24.97 -20.29 -12.01
CA GLN A 47 -23.73 -20.64 -11.31
C GLN A 47 -22.49 -20.29 -12.13
N ILE A 48 -22.52 -20.48 -13.45
CA ILE A 48 -21.44 -20.09 -14.34
C ILE A 48 -21.24 -18.58 -14.33
N LYS A 49 -22.33 -17.79 -14.40
CA LYS A 49 -22.26 -16.33 -14.31
C LYS A 49 -21.75 -15.86 -12.95
N GLU A 50 -22.21 -16.47 -11.86
CA GLU A 50 -21.72 -16.15 -10.51
C GLU A 50 -20.23 -16.47 -10.38
N LEU A 51 -19.75 -17.57 -10.96
CA LEU A 51 -18.33 -17.92 -10.99
C LEU A 51 -17.51 -16.96 -11.85
N GLU A 52 -18.00 -16.55 -13.03
CA GLU A 52 -17.36 -15.55 -13.89
C GLU A 52 -17.25 -14.19 -13.19
N GLU A 53 -18.32 -13.75 -12.50
CA GLU A 53 -18.31 -12.53 -11.70
C GLU A 53 -17.33 -12.64 -10.52
N LEU A 54 -17.26 -13.80 -9.86
CA LEU A 54 -16.31 -14.05 -8.77
C LEU A 54 -14.87 -14.05 -9.27
N GLU A 55 -14.60 -14.63 -10.44
CA GLU A 55 -13.29 -14.62 -11.09
C GLU A 55 -12.90 -13.21 -11.52
N GLU A 56 -13.82 -12.43 -12.10
CA GLU A 56 -13.55 -11.04 -12.49
C GLU A 56 -13.29 -10.16 -11.25
N ASN A 57 -14.02 -10.39 -10.16
CA ASN A 57 -13.81 -9.69 -8.89
C ASN A 57 -12.49 -10.12 -8.23
N LEU A 58 -12.13 -11.40 -8.25
CA LEU A 58 -10.84 -11.91 -7.78
C LEU A 58 -9.68 -11.36 -8.62
N ILE A 59 -9.82 -11.26 -9.94
CA ILE A 59 -8.80 -10.66 -10.82
C ILE A 59 -8.69 -9.16 -10.54
N LYS A 60 -9.79 -8.46 -10.21
CA LYS A 60 -9.76 -7.05 -9.80
C LYS A 60 -9.15 -6.86 -8.41
N GLU A 61 -9.38 -7.77 -7.45
CA GLU A 61 -8.82 -7.71 -6.10
C GLU A 61 -7.35 -8.18 -6.02
N ILE A 62 -6.98 -9.21 -6.78
CA ILE A 62 -5.63 -9.81 -6.80
C ILE A 62 -4.74 -9.11 -7.87
N GLY A 63 -5.34 -8.41 -8.82
CA GLY A 63 -4.70 -7.83 -10.01
C GLY A 63 -3.69 -6.71 -9.79
N ASP A 64 -3.44 -6.28 -8.56
CA ASP A 64 -2.36 -5.35 -8.25
C ASP A 64 -1.62 -5.81 -6.99
N HIS A 65 -0.82 -6.87 -7.13
CA HIS A 65 0.20 -7.21 -6.15
C HIS A 65 1.01 -5.94 -5.78
N PRO A 66 1.04 -5.51 -4.50
CA PRO A 66 1.69 -4.26 -4.08
C PRO A 66 3.20 -4.24 -4.36
N ILE A 67 3.80 -5.40 -4.63
CA ILE A 67 5.22 -5.57 -4.98
C ILE A 67 5.50 -5.17 -6.44
N ARG A 68 4.51 -5.19 -7.34
CA ARG A 68 4.72 -4.96 -8.78
C ARG A 68 4.76 -3.48 -9.18
N LYS A 69 4.28 -2.57 -8.31
CA LYS A 69 4.34 -1.13 -8.52
C LYS A 69 5.38 -0.47 -7.61
N ILE A 70 6.63 -0.94 -7.65
CA ILE A 70 7.75 -0.09 -7.22
C ILE A 70 7.80 1.07 -8.21
N THR A 71 7.29 2.23 -7.80
CA THR A 71 7.35 3.42 -8.65
C THR A 71 8.75 4.02 -8.57
N GLN A 72 9.15 4.79 -9.58
CA GLN A 72 10.42 5.54 -9.55
C GLN A 72 10.52 6.46 -8.30
N LYS A 73 9.38 6.88 -7.75
CA LYS A 73 9.32 7.66 -6.50
C LYS A 73 9.76 6.81 -5.30
N ASP A 74 9.41 5.54 -5.26
CA ASP A 74 9.78 4.63 -4.16
C ASP A 74 11.27 4.31 -4.20
N ILE A 75 11.83 4.15 -5.41
CA ILE A 75 13.29 4.03 -5.59
C ILE A 75 14.00 5.30 -5.11
N ALA A 76 13.52 6.48 -5.49
CA ALA A 76 14.11 7.74 -5.05
C ALA A 76 14.05 7.90 -3.52
N LYS A 77 12.93 7.56 -2.88
CA LYS A 77 12.80 7.54 -1.42
C LYS A 77 13.76 6.54 -0.78
N GLY A 78 13.88 5.34 -1.35
CA GLY A 78 14.81 4.30 -0.88
C GLY A 78 16.27 4.74 -0.97
N VAL A 79 16.67 5.38 -2.07
CA VAL A 79 18.02 5.94 -2.26
C VAL A 79 18.29 7.07 -1.27
N ILE A 80 17.35 8.00 -1.08
CA ILE A 80 17.51 9.10 -0.12
C ILE A 80 17.61 8.54 1.31
N GLY A 81 16.74 7.60 1.68
CA GLY A 81 16.77 6.94 2.99
C GLY A 81 18.07 6.18 3.24
N ALA A 82 18.54 5.41 2.25
CA ALA A 82 19.80 4.67 2.33
C ALA A 82 21.00 5.63 2.43
N PHE A 83 21.01 6.70 1.63
CA PHE A 83 22.05 7.73 1.67
C PHE A 83 22.11 8.42 3.03
N VAL A 84 20.96 8.83 3.57
CA VAL A 84 20.86 9.42 4.90
C VAL A 84 21.31 8.42 5.97
N GLY A 85 20.92 7.15 5.88
CA GLY A 85 21.31 6.11 6.82
C GLY A 85 22.82 5.84 6.83
N VAL A 86 23.42 5.68 5.65
CA VAL A 86 24.86 5.43 5.49
C VAL A 86 25.67 6.63 5.97
N ILE A 87 25.30 7.85 5.57
CA ILE A 87 26.01 9.06 6.01
C ILE A 87 25.81 9.28 7.51
N SER A 88 24.60 9.12 8.03
CA SER A 88 24.37 9.28 9.47
C SER A 88 25.17 8.28 10.28
N HIS A 89 25.25 7.02 9.83
CA HIS A 89 26.06 6.02 10.50
C HIS A 89 27.56 6.35 10.42
N PHE A 90 28.07 6.67 9.23
CA PHE A 90 29.47 7.03 9.03
C PHE A 90 29.85 8.27 9.84
N VAL A 91 29.03 9.32 9.79
CA VAL A 91 29.26 10.56 10.52
C VAL A 91 29.03 10.38 12.02
N PHE A 92 28.22 9.43 12.48
CA PHE A 92 28.15 9.12 13.91
C PHE A 92 29.41 8.40 14.41
N VAL A 93 29.94 7.44 13.63
CA VAL A 93 31.13 6.67 14.00
C VAL A 93 32.40 7.51 13.87
N GLU A 94 32.57 8.21 12.75
CA GLU A 94 33.77 8.99 12.43
C GLU A 94 33.64 10.48 12.76
N GLY A 95 32.44 10.97 13.10
CA GLY A 95 32.20 12.39 13.34
C GLY A 95 32.95 12.93 14.54
N VAL A 96 33.19 12.09 15.55
CA VAL A 96 34.02 12.44 16.70
C VAL A 96 35.46 12.70 16.25
N HIS A 97 36.05 11.80 15.45
CA HIS A 97 37.39 11.98 14.90
C HIS A 97 37.48 13.16 13.92
N LEU A 98 36.46 13.36 13.08
CA LEU A 98 36.37 14.52 12.19
C LEU A 98 36.30 15.84 12.96
N ALA A 99 35.59 15.87 14.10
CA ALA A 99 35.47 17.05 14.95
C ALA A 99 36.80 17.44 15.63
N GLU A 100 37.68 16.46 15.89
CA GLU A 100 39.02 16.71 16.47
C GLU A 100 39.95 17.39 15.45
N ILE A 101 39.88 16.99 14.18
CA ILE A 101 40.77 17.47 13.11
C ILE A 101 40.37 18.86 12.60
N LEU A 102 39.09 19.22 12.72
CA LEU A 102 38.56 20.47 12.19
C LEU A 102 38.77 21.66 13.14
N SER A 103 39.18 22.78 12.57
CA SER A 103 39.29 24.04 13.32
C SER A 103 37.92 24.66 13.61
N LEU A 104 37.82 25.39 14.71
CA LEU A 104 36.59 26.10 15.12
C LEU A 104 35.98 26.96 14.00
N THR A 105 36.82 27.61 13.19
CA THR A 105 36.38 28.43 12.05
C THR A 105 35.67 27.60 10.99
N ARG A 106 36.23 26.43 10.65
CA ARG A 106 35.62 25.52 9.66
C ARG A 106 34.30 24.96 10.16
N ILE A 107 34.20 24.66 11.45
CA ILE A 107 32.98 24.14 12.09
C ILE A 107 31.89 25.21 12.12
N SER A 108 32.25 26.44 12.44
CA SER A 108 31.32 27.58 12.38
C SER A 108 30.80 27.79 10.96
N PHE A 109 31.66 27.62 9.96
CA PHE A 109 31.25 27.61 8.56
C PHE A 109 30.34 26.42 8.22
N MET A 110 30.58 25.22 8.78
CA MET A 110 29.71 24.05 8.59
C MET A 110 28.28 24.28 9.07
N TYR A 111 28.08 24.98 10.19
CA TYR A 111 26.74 25.36 10.65
C TYR A 111 26.00 26.25 9.64
N ILE A 112 26.71 27.24 9.09
CA ILE A 112 26.13 28.13 8.08
C ILE A 112 25.78 27.33 6.81
N VAL A 113 26.72 26.51 6.34
CA VAL A 113 26.53 25.66 5.16
C VAL A 113 25.38 24.68 5.37
N SER A 114 25.27 24.04 6.54
CA SER A 114 24.22 23.08 6.81
C SER A 114 22.84 23.73 6.85
N PHE A 115 22.73 24.95 7.37
CA PHE A 115 21.51 25.75 7.27
C PHE A 115 21.11 26.03 5.81
N PHE A 116 22.06 26.49 4.97
CA PHE A 116 21.77 26.76 3.56
C PHE A 116 21.43 25.50 2.77
N ILE A 117 22.10 24.37 3.03
CA ILE A 117 21.78 23.09 2.42
C ILE A 117 20.36 22.67 2.79
N GLY A 118 19.99 22.77 4.07
CA GLY A 118 18.61 22.52 4.52
C GLY A 118 17.61 23.42 3.82
N ALA A 119 17.89 24.71 3.70
CA ALA A 119 17.05 25.66 2.99
C ALA A 119 16.87 25.31 1.51
N ILE A 120 17.95 24.95 0.82
CA ILE A 120 17.93 24.54 -0.60
C ILE A 120 17.14 23.23 -0.75
N PHE A 121 17.36 22.25 0.12
CA PHE A 121 16.63 20.99 0.10
C PHE A 121 15.14 21.22 0.28
N LEU A 122 14.73 22.01 1.28
CA LEU A 122 13.33 22.34 1.53
C LEU A 122 12.71 23.15 0.38
N TYR A 123 13.48 24.07 -0.21
CA TYR A 123 13.05 24.87 -1.35
C TYR A 123 12.81 24.00 -2.59
N ALA A 124 13.79 23.17 -2.97
CA ALA A 124 13.72 22.34 -4.18
C ALA A 124 12.53 21.38 -4.17
N THR A 125 12.10 20.98 -2.97
CA THR A 125 11.13 19.92 -2.76
C THR A 125 9.75 20.48 -2.42
N GLY A 126 9.66 21.54 -1.61
CA GLY A 126 8.42 22.25 -1.30
C GLY A 126 7.80 23.00 -2.48
N PHE A 127 8.62 23.53 -3.41
CA PHE A 127 8.10 24.21 -4.60
C PHE A 127 7.37 23.30 -5.58
N ARG A 128 7.61 21.99 -5.51
CA ARG A 128 7.04 21.05 -6.49
C ARG A 128 5.54 20.82 -6.30
N LYS A 129 5.00 21.06 -5.10
CA LYS A 129 3.58 20.78 -4.77
C LYS A 129 2.69 22.02 -4.65
N VAL A 130 3.22 23.22 -4.38
CA VAL A 130 2.35 24.36 -3.98
C VAL A 130 2.54 25.61 -4.86
N LYS A 131 1.64 25.79 -5.83
CA LYS A 131 1.52 27.00 -6.68
C LYS A 131 1.05 28.26 -5.95
N GLN A 132 0.91 28.24 -4.62
CA GLN A 132 0.41 29.39 -3.85
C GLN A 132 1.55 30.22 -3.23
N ILE A 133 1.66 31.46 -3.68
CA ILE A 133 2.60 32.51 -3.20
C ILE A 133 2.62 32.68 -1.67
N ARG A 134 1.55 32.28 -0.96
CA ARG A 134 1.45 32.41 0.49
C ARG A 134 2.39 31.45 1.25
N VAL A 135 2.75 30.30 0.68
CA VAL A 135 3.62 29.30 1.33
C VAL A 135 5.10 29.71 1.35
N LEU A 136 5.52 30.55 0.40
CA LEU A 136 6.90 31.06 0.31
C LEU A 136 7.34 31.84 1.56
N LYS A 137 6.42 32.56 2.21
CA LYS A 137 6.72 33.35 3.41
C LYS A 137 6.92 32.48 4.67
N PHE A 138 6.35 31.27 4.69
CA PHE A 138 6.47 30.34 5.82
C PHE A 138 7.66 29.39 5.70
N LEU A 139 8.23 29.26 4.49
CA LEU A 139 9.40 28.42 4.23
C LEU A 139 10.63 28.76 5.10
N PRO A 140 11.08 30.03 5.23
CA PRO A 140 12.24 30.34 6.07
C PRO A 140 11.98 29.98 7.54
N LEU A 141 10.76 30.19 8.04
CA LEU A 141 10.39 29.80 9.41
C LEU A 141 10.48 28.27 9.58
N ARG A 142 9.95 27.50 8.63
CA ARG A 142 10.01 26.03 8.64
C ARG A 142 11.45 25.52 8.68
N VAL A 143 12.33 26.06 7.83
CA VAL A 143 13.76 25.71 7.82
C VAL A 143 14.41 26.01 9.16
N THR A 144 14.16 27.20 9.74
CA THR A 144 14.75 27.58 11.03
C THR A 144 14.27 26.67 12.15
N VAL A 145 12.98 26.30 12.20
CA VAL A 145 12.46 25.38 13.21
C VAL A 145 13.12 24.01 13.09
N ILE A 146 13.17 23.44 11.88
CA ILE A 146 13.81 22.14 11.64
C ILE A 146 15.29 22.19 12.05
N TYR A 147 16.01 23.24 11.65
CA TYR A 147 17.41 23.43 11.99
C TYR A 147 17.65 23.45 13.51
N ILE A 148 16.87 24.24 14.26
CA ILE A 148 16.99 24.34 15.72
C ILE A 148 16.68 22.99 16.38
N VAL A 149 15.61 22.32 15.95
CA VAL A 149 15.23 21.00 16.48
C VAL A 149 16.32 19.97 16.21
N SER A 150 16.91 19.96 15.02
CA SER A 150 18.05 19.08 14.70
C SER A 150 19.25 19.34 15.61
N LEU A 151 19.64 20.60 15.84
CA LEU A 151 20.77 20.93 16.72
C LEU A 151 20.51 20.51 18.17
N ILE A 152 19.30 20.75 18.69
CA ILE A 152 18.90 20.33 20.04
C ILE A 152 18.95 18.80 20.13
N THR A 153 18.43 18.10 19.11
CA THR A 153 18.38 16.64 19.09
C THR A 153 19.79 16.05 19.11
N ILE A 154 20.71 16.55 18.28
CA ILE A 154 22.11 16.11 18.29
C ILE A 154 22.74 16.35 19.66
N SER A 155 22.54 17.56 20.22
CA SER A 155 23.12 17.93 21.52
C SER A 155 22.61 17.00 22.64
N LEU A 156 21.32 16.68 22.64
CA LEU A 156 20.72 15.73 23.59
C LEU A 156 21.30 14.32 23.42
N VAL A 157 21.42 13.84 22.18
CA VAL A 157 21.98 12.51 21.89
C VAL A 157 23.43 12.41 22.37
N LEU A 158 24.29 13.40 22.06
CA LEU A 158 25.68 13.42 22.52
C LEU A 158 25.79 13.47 24.05
N THR A 159 24.86 14.19 24.70
CA THR A 159 24.77 14.24 26.17
C THR A 159 24.36 12.91 26.76
N LEU A 160 23.39 12.21 26.16
CA LEU A 160 22.96 10.89 26.63
C LEU A 160 24.08 9.85 26.54
N PHE A 161 24.91 9.91 25.50
CA PHE A 161 26.04 8.99 25.33
C PHE A 161 27.32 9.44 26.04
N ASN A 162 27.29 10.60 26.73
CA ASN A 162 28.46 11.19 27.41
C ASN A 162 29.72 11.22 26.51
N GLN A 163 29.54 11.56 25.23
CA GLN A 163 30.58 11.51 24.19
C GLN A 163 31.41 12.81 24.06
N TYR A 164 31.36 13.69 25.05
CA TYR A 164 32.15 14.92 25.09
C TYR A 164 32.80 15.11 26.47
N ASN A 165 34.04 15.59 26.49
CA ASN A 165 34.72 15.96 27.74
C ASN A 165 34.62 17.47 28.01
N THR A 166 34.58 18.26 26.93
CA THR A 166 34.54 19.73 27.01
C THR A 166 33.38 20.30 26.19
N ILE A 167 32.93 21.51 26.57
CA ILE A 167 31.88 22.24 25.84
C ILE A 167 32.35 22.57 24.41
N GLU A 168 33.66 22.77 24.24
CA GLU A 168 34.26 22.99 22.92
C GLU A 168 34.12 21.75 22.03
N GLU A 169 34.47 20.55 22.54
CA GLU A 169 34.26 19.29 21.82
C GLU A 169 32.79 19.09 21.42
N LEU A 170 31.86 19.38 22.33
CA LEU A 170 30.43 19.30 22.04
C LEU A 170 30.05 20.23 20.89
N TYR A 171 30.49 21.50 20.90
CA TYR A 171 30.24 22.43 19.80
C TYR A 171 30.80 21.92 18.47
N ARG A 172 31.99 21.32 18.51
CA ARG A 172 32.64 20.77 17.32
C ARG A 172 31.89 19.57 16.74
N GLN A 173 31.52 18.61 17.59
CA GLN A 173 30.77 17.43 17.21
C GLN A 173 29.37 17.79 16.67
N VAL A 174 28.65 18.70 17.36
CA VAL A 174 27.33 19.17 16.90
C VAL A 174 27.45 19.83 15.51
N GLY A 175 28.54 20.56 15.23
CA GLY A 175 28.76 21.19 13.94
C GLY A 175 28.95 20.20 12.80
N VAL A 176 29.77 19.17 13.02
CA VAL A 176 30.00 18.09 12.05
C VAL A 176 28.72 17.28 11.81
N LEU A 177 27.99 16.95 12.88
CA LEU A 177 26.75 16.18 12.82
C LEU A 177 25.55 16.99 12.30
N SER A 178 25.63 18.32 12.29
CA SER A 178 24.52 19.19 11.84
C SER A 178 24.11 18.89 10.40
N LEU A 179 25.07 18.70 9.49
CA LEU A 179 24.82 18.53 8.07
C LEU A 179 23.98 17.27 7.76
N PRO A 180 24.36 16.05 8.19
CA PRO A 180 23.51 14.89 7.98
C PRO A 180 22.19 14.96 8.73
N ALA A 181 22.15 15.53 9.94
CA ALA A 181 20.91 15.67 10.70
C ALA A 181 19.91 16.59 10.00
N ILE A 182 20.36 17.72 9.44
CA ILE A 182 19.50 18.66 8.71
C ILE A 182 19.04 18.07 7.39
N VAL A 183 19.91 17.36 6.67
CA VAL A 183 19.52 16.65 5.44
C VAL A 183 18.47 15.57 5.75
N GLY A 184 18.69 14.78 6.80
CA GLY A 184 17.74 13.75 7.25
C GLY A 184 16.41 14.33 7.72
N ALA A 185 16.44 15.38 8.55
CA ALA A 185 15.22 16.06 9.02
C ALA A 185 14.46 16.73 7.87
N SER A 186 15.17 17.39 6.94
CA SER A 186 14.56 17.94 5.73
C SER A 186 13.97 16.84 4.85
N ALA A 187 14.63 15.69 4.71
CA ALA A 187 14.08 14.56 3.94
C ALA A 187 12.81 13.97 4.59
N ALA A 188 12.79 13.84 5.92
CA ALA A 188 11.64 13.34 6.66
C ALA A 188 10.44 14.30 6.57
N ASP A 189 10.68 15.60 6.71
CA ASP A 189 9.68 16.67 6.57
C ASP A 189 8.97 16.64 5.20
N LEU A 190 9.68 16.17 4.15
CA LEU A 190 9.14 16.02 2.80
C LEU A 190 8.34 14.74 2.57
N ILE A 191 8.55 13.72 3.40
CA ILE A 191 7.78 12.48 3.36
C ILE A 191 6.48 12.65 4.15
N GLY A 192 6.46 13.53 5.16
CA GLY A 192 5.27 13.83 5.96
C GLY A 192 4.16 14.60 5.23
N ASP A 193 4.47 15.24 4.09
CA ASP A 193 3.55 16.00 3.21
C ASP A 193 3.20 15.26 1.90
#